data_AF-A0A841J4S5-F1
#
_entry.id   AF-A0A841J4S5-F1
#
_cell.length_a   1.000
_cell.length_b   1.000
_cell.length_c   1.000
_cell.angle_alpha   90.00
_cell.angle_beta   90.00
_cell.angle_gamma   90.00
#
_symmetry.space_group_name_H-M   'P 1'
#
loop_
_entity.id
_entity.type
_entity.pdbx_description
1 polymer ?
#
loop_
_entity_poly.entity_id
_entity_poly.type
_entity_poly.pdbx_seq_one_letter_code
_entity_poly.pdbx_strand_id
1 'polypeptide(L)'
;MRKKKRVNGQAVREWLNVIAAVGALLVGVVSFWTTARISGLEDYLRSEIGRRNTELNALSSRSERAQLLAERRAESLSRLQFSADELAGSFAATQARLEQAKDRLGDVQAQLGASQQRLSDLDKRSSLQAGQLDLLSRRRVLQDVSLRLIFHLMSDESQSLLGQAAYTLITTSAAGRDENDLIPYFDQLRHSATFTCGPLKSFAPDLLKQKPYPKSPEPPGRKVAGQPGVRMMTRTEQDEWGKAEDEHSRIYGEVSTFNTAAVTYNIDLRRYASESAQECVCLALATEVHPASSICPGLTHPTLPKRPDGLQEEN
;
A
#
# COMPACT_ATOMS: atom_id res chain seq x y z
N MET A 1 -12.19 73.54 169.62
CA MET A 1 -11.10 73.26 168.66
C MET A 1 -11.52 72.14 167.71
N ARG A 2 -11.25 72.35 166.40
CA ARG A 2 -11.07 71.37 165.29
C ARG A 2 -12.22 70.42 164.87
N LYS A 3 -12.90 70.87 163.79
CA LYS A 3 -13.20 70.19 162.50
C LYS A 3 -12.82 68.69 162.37
N LYS A 4 -13.79 67.87 161.95
CA LYS A 4 -13.69 67.07 160.70
C LYS A 4 -15.05 66.50 160.26
N LYS A 5 -15.49 66.98 159.10
CA LYS A 5 -16.58 66.49 158.23
C LYS A 5 -16.02 65.33 157.39
N ARG A 6 -16.68 64.17 157.32
CA ARG A 6 -16.52 63.19 156.22
C ARG A 6 -17.85 62.52 155.89
N VAL A 7 -18.04 62.35 154.60
CA VAL A 7 -19.28 62.17 153.84
C VAL A 7 -19.54 60.68 153.53
N ASN A 8 -20.83 60.33 153.42
CA ASN A 8 -21.49 59.19 152.74
C ASN A 8 -20.61 58.11 152.08
N GLY A 9 -20.66 56.89 152.62
CA GLY A 9 -20.00 55.70 152.05
C GLY A 9 -20.93 54.54 151.64
N GLN A 10 -22.18 54.48 152.09
CA GLN A 10 -23.09 53.38 151.75
C GLN A 10 -23.84 53.59 150.42
N ALA A 11 -24.39 54.79 150.18
CA ALA A 11 -25.10 55.09 148.94
C ALA A 11 -24.21 55.02 147.68
N VAL A 12 -22.91 55.30 147.81
CA VAL A 12 -21.97 55.25 146.67
C VAL A 12 -21.65 53.81 146.25
N ARG A 13 -21.68 52.84 147.18
CA ARG A 13 -21.40 51.42 146.87
C ARG A 13 -22.53 50.74 146.11
N GLU A 14 -23.78 51.03 146.45
CA GLU A 14 -24.93 50.47 145.72
C GLU A 14 -25.00 51.00 144.29
N TRP A 15 -24.76 52.29 144.08
CA TRP A 15 -24.69 52.87 142.73
C TRP A 15 -23.53 52.33 141.89
N LEU A 16 -22.36 52.07 142.50
CA LEU A 16 -21.23 51.46 141.80
C LEU A 16 -21.52 50.02 141.33
N ASN A 17 -22.23 49.23 142.15
CA ASN A 17 -22.62 47.86 141.76
C ASN A 17 -23.65 47.86 140.62
N VAL A 18 -24.61 48.80 140.62
CA VAL A 18 -25.56 48.94 139.51
C VAL A 18 -24.86 49.36 138.23
N ILE A 19 -23.93 50.32 138.29
CA ILE A 19 -23.15 50.75 137.12
C ILE A 19 -22.26 49.61 136.59
N ALA A 20 -21.64 48.82 137.48
CA ALA A 20 -20.84 47.66 137.09
C ALA A 20 -21.69 46.56 136.43
N ALA A 21 -22.90 46.29 136.95
CA ALA A 21 -23.82 45.32 136.38
C ALA A 21 -24.33 45.76 135.00
N VAL A 22 -24.71 47.03 134.85
CA VAL A 22 -25.12 47.60 133.55
C VAL A 22 -23.95 47.61 132.56
N GLY A 23 -22.74 47.94 133.02
CA GLY A 23 -21.53 47.87 132.22
C GLY A 23 -21.22 46.45 131.70
N ALA A 24 -21.33 45.44 132.56
CA ALA A 24 -21.13 44.04 132.17
C ALA A 24 -22.19 43.56 131.17
N LEU A 25 -23.44 43.98 131.33
CA LEU A 25 -24.54 43.61 130.44
C LEU A 25 -24.37 44.25 129.05
N LEU A 26 -23.95 45.53 128.99
CA LEU A 26 -23.63 46.20 127.73
C LEU A 26 -22.44 45.55 127.01
N VAL A 27 -21.38 45.19 127.73
CA VAL A 27 -20.24 44.46 127.15
C VAL A 27 -20.67 43.09 126.62
N GLY A 28 -21.54 42.37 127.33
CA GLY A 28 -22.12 41.10 126.89
C GLY A 28 -22.93 41.24 125.60
N VAL A 29 -23.80 42.25 125.50
CA VAL A 29 -24.63 42.49 124.31
C VAL A 29 -23.78 42.88 123.10
N VAL A 30 -22.79 43.77 123.26
CA VAL A 30 -21.90 44.19 122.16
C VAL A 30 -21.03 43.03 121.68
N SER A 31 -20.53 42.19 122.61
CA SER A 31 -19.74 41.00 122.26
C SER A 31 -20.60 39.99 121.48
N PHE A 32 -21.82 39.70 121.96
CA PHE A 32 -22.74 38.81 121.25
C PHE A 32 -23.09 39.32 119.84
N TRP A 33 -23.36 40.63 119.69
CA TRP A 33 -23.73 41.20 118.39
C TRP A 33 -22.56 41.20 117.40
N THR A 34 -21.34 41.45 117.87
CA THR A 34 -20.14 41.40 117.01
C THR A 34 -19.81 39.97 116.61
N THR A 35 -19.89 38.99 117.52
CA THR A 35 -19.66 37.58 117.18
C THR A 35 -20.73 37.03 116.23
N ALA A 36 -22.01 37.37 116.44
CA ALA A 36 -23.09 36.94 115.54
C ALA A 36 -22.93 37.54 114.12
N ARG A 37 -22.49 38.79 114.02
CA ARG A 37 -22.26 39.45 112.72
C ARG A 37 -21.04 38.88 112.00
N ILE A 38 -19.96 38.57 112.72
CA ILE A 38 -18.75 37.96 112.15
C ILE A 38 -19.04 36.52 111.67
N SER A 39 -19.76 35.73 112.48
CA SER A 39 -20.15 34.36 112.10
C SER A 39 -21.03 34.34 110.84
N GLY A 40 -22.02 35.23 110.75
CA GLY A 40 -22.88 35.31 109.57
C GLY A 40 -22.14 35.75 108.29
N LEU A 41 -21.07 36.54 108.43
CA LEU A 41 -20.24 36.98 107.30
C LEU A 41 -19.29 35.87 106.84
N GLU A 42 -18.78 35.06 107.76
CA GLU A 42 -17.97 33.88 107.44
C GLU A 42 -18.78 32.81 106.71
N ASP A 43 -20.01 32.55 107.15
CA ASP A 43 -20.92 31.61 106.48
C ASP A 43 -21.31 32.10 105.08
N TYR A 44 -21.57 33.41 104.93
CA TYR A 44 -21.81 34.01 103.61
C TYR A 44 -20.61 33.89 102.68
N LEU A 45 -19.39 34.18 103.16
CA LEU A 45 -18.17 34.06 102.34
C LEU A 45 -17.89 32.61 101.95
N ARG A 46 -18.08 31.64 102.85
CA ARG A 46 -17.93 30.22 102.52
C ARG A 46 -18.97 29.76 101.49
N SER A 47 -20.21 30.22 101.63
CA SER A 47 -21.28 29.94 100.67
C SER A 47 -20.98 30.53 99.29
N GLU A 48 -20.54 31.79 99.23
CA GLU A 48 -20.24 32.49 97.97
C GLU A 48 -18.99 31.92 97.28
N ILE A 49 -17.95 31.57 98.04
CA ILE A 49 -16.76 30.86 97.50
C ILE A 49 -17.17 29.47 96.97
N GLY A 50 -18.02 28.74 97.71
CA GLY A 50 -18.57 27.47 97.26
C GLY A 50 -19.32 27.61 95.94
N ARG A 51 -20.21 28.60 95.85
CA ARG A 51 -20.98 28.89 94.63
C ARG A 51 -20.06 29.25 93.45
N ARG A 52 -19.12 30.17 93.63
CA ARG A 52 -18.16 30.54 92.58
C ARG A 52 -17.28 29.38 92.14
N ASN A 53 -16.86 28.51 93.04
CA ASN A 53 -16.12 27.30 92.68
C ASN A 53 -16.98 26.33 91.86
N THR A 54 -18.28 26.19 92.18
CA THR A 54 -19.18 25.39 91.34
C THR A 54 -19.39 26.00 89.95
N GLU A 55 -19.50 27.33 89.85
CA GLU A 55 -19.59 28.05 88.57
C GLU A 55 -18.30 27.91 87.75
N LEU A 56 -17.12 28.04 88.38
CA LEU A 56 -15.81 27.84 87.76
C LEU A 56 -15.62 26.40 87.26
N ASN A 57 -16.00 25.40 88.06
CA ASN A 57 -15.94 24.00 87.65
C ASN A 57 -16.90 23.71 86.49
N ALA A 58 -18.10 24.30 86.50
CA ALA A 58 -19.03 24.20 85.39
C ALA A 58 -18.48 24.85 84.11
N LEU A 59 -17.84 26.02 84.20
CA LEU A 59 -17.19 26.69 83.08
C LEU A 59 -15.99 25.89 82.54
N SER A 60 -15.13 25.38 83.43
CA SER A 60 -13.99 24.52 83.08
C SER A 60 -14.46 23.27 82.32
N SER A 61 -15.52 22.61 82.81
CA SER A 61 -16.09 21.45 82.13
C SER A 61 -16.68 21.78 80.75
N ARG A 62 -17.20 23.01 80.57
CA ARG A 62 -17.70 23.48 79.26
C ARG A 62 -16.56 23.79 78.31
N SER A 63 -15.48 24.41 78.77
CA SER A 63 -14.30 24.68 77.93
C SER A 63 -13.62 23.38 77.49
N GLU A 64 -13.50 22.40 78.38
CA GLU A 64 -12.93 21.08 78.05
C GLU A 64 -13.76 20.37 76.98
N ARG A 65 -15.09 20.36 77.11
CA ARG A 65 -15.98 19.80 76.07
C ARG A 65 -15.88 20.55 74.74
N ALA A 66 -15.75 21.88 74.77
CA ALA A 66 -15.58 22.68 73.56
C ALA A 66 -14.24 22.38 72.87
N GLN A 67 -13.17 22.21 73.64
CA GLN A 67 -11.85 21.85 73.13
C GLN A 67 -11.86 20.44 72.50
N LEU A 68 -12.46 19.45 73.17
CA LEU A 68 -12.61 18.09 72.62
C LEU A 68 -13.43 18.08 71.31
N LEU A 69 -14.44 18.94 71.19
CA LEU A 69 -15.20 19.09 69.94
C LEU A 69 -14.37 19.76 68.84
N ALA A 70 -13.54 20.75 69.18
CA ALA A 70 -12.64 21.40 68.23
C ALA A 70 -11.57 20.42 67.73
N GLU A 71 -10.97 19.62 68.61
CA GLU A 71 -9.99 18.57 68.26
C GLU A 71 -10.61 17.51 67.36
N ARG A 72 -11.80 17.00 67.68
CA ARG A 72 -12.52 16.05 66.80
C ARG A 72 -12.84 16.65 65.43
N ARG A 73 -13.19 17.93 65.36
CA ARG A 73 -13.42 18.63 64.09
C ARG A 73 -12.13 18.76 63.29
N ALA A 74 -11.03 19.14 63.93
CA ALA A 74 -9.73 19.23 63.27
C ALA A 74 -9.27 17.88 62.72
N GLU A 75 -9.46 16.80 63.49
CA GLU A 75 -9.18 15.43 63.04
C GLU A 75 -10.09 15.00 61.88
N SER A 76 -11.37 15.35 61.92
CA SER A 76 -12.27 15.05 60.81
C SER A 76 -11.89 15.79 59.53
N LEU A 77 -11.45 17.05 59.63
CA LEU A 77 -11.01 17.84 58.49
C LEU A 77 -9.69 17.36 57.92
N SER A 78 -8.73 16.95 58.76
CA SER A 78 -7.47 16.40 58.28
C SER A 78 -7.66 15.06 57.56
N ARG A 79 -8.56 14.20 58.06
CA ARG A 79 -8.95 12.95 57.37
C ARG A 79 -9.65 13.22 56.03
N LEU A 80 -10.55 14.20 55.99
CA LEU A 80 -11.20 14.61 54.75
C LEU A 80 -10.19 15.14 53.74
N GLN A 81 -9.25 16.00 54.17
CA GLN A 81 -8.19 16.52 53.32
C GLN A 81 -7.31 15.40 52.78
N PHE A 82 -6.87 14.46 53.63
CA PHE A 82 -6.11 13.30 53.19
C PHE A 82 -6.86 12.47 52.13
N SER A 83 -8.15 12.20 52.35
CA SER A 83 -8.97 11.47 51.37
C SER A 83 -9.16 12.24 50.07
N ALA A 84 -9.25 13.56 50.13
CA ALA A 84 -9.37 14.41 48.94
C ALA A 84 -8.06 14.43 48.14
N ASP A 85 -6.91 14.49 48.81
CA ASP A 85 -5.59 14.42 48.19
C ASP A 85 -5.35 13.05 47.53
N GLU A 86 -5.77 11.96 48.19
CA GLU A 86 -5.70 10.61 47.64
C GLU A 86 -6.60 10.47 46.39
N LEU A 87 -7.82 10.98 46.45
CA LEU A 87 -8.72 11.02 45.29
C LEU A 87 -8.12 11.85 44.14
N ALA A 88 -7.58 13.03 44.41
CA ALA A 88 -6.94 13.88 43.41
C ALA A 88 -5.74 13.17 42.76
N GLY A 89 -4.92 12.47 43.55
CA GLY A 89 -3.82 11.64 43.04
C GLY A 89 -4.30 10.50 42.15
N SER A 90 -5.38 9.82 42.54
CA SER A 90 -5.98 8.74 41.74
C SER A 90 -6.57 9.25 40.41
N PHE A 91 -7.20 10.43 40.43
CA PHE A 91 -7.71 11.10 39.22
C PHE A 91 -6.59 11.52 38.29
N ALA A 92 -5.50 12.10 38.81
CA ALA A 92 -4.33 12.44 38.00
C ALA A 92 -3.70 11.20 37.34
N ALA A 93 -3.58 10.10 38.08
CA ALA A 93 -3.04 8.84 37.56
C ALA A 93 -3.94 8.22 36.49
N THR A 94 -5.27 8.26 36.68
CA THR A 94 -6.23 7.77 35.68
C THR A 94 -6.24 8.65 34.42
N GLN A 95 -6.15 9.97 34.57
CA GLN A 95 -6.02 10.90 33.45
C GLN A 95 -4.72 10.68 32.66
N ALA A 96 -3.59 10.48 33.33
CA ALA A 96 -2.32 10.17 32.67
C ALA A 96 -2.38 8.86 31.88
N ARG A 97 -3.03 7.82 32.42
CA ARG A 97 -3.26 6.55 31.70
C ARG A 97 -4.17 6.74 30.49
N LEU A 98 -5.18 7.60 30.59
CA LEU A 98 -6.09 7.89 29.49
C LEU A 98 -5.38 8.61 28.34
N GLU A 99 -4.55 9.63 28.62
CA GLU A 99 -3.75 10.29 27.58
C GLU A 99 -2.76 9.30 26.95
N GLN A 100 -2.10 8.44 27.74
CA GLN A 100 -1.24 7.40 27.19
C GLN A 100 -1.99 6.41 26.28
N ALA A 101 -3.23 6.05 26.63
CA ALA A 101 -4.07 5.19 25.79
C ALA A 101 -4.47 5.88 24.48
N LYS A 102 -4.75 7.18 24.53
CA LYS A 102 -5.07 8.01 23.36
C LYS A 102 -3.87 8.14 22.41
N ASP A 103 -2.67 8.35 22.93
CA ASP A 103 -1.45 8.39 22.11
C ASP A 103 -1.21 7.05 21.40
N ARG A 104 -1.34 5.93 22.13
CA ARG A 104 -1.24 4.59 21.54
C ARG A 104 -2.30 4.33 20.46
N LEU A 105 -3.52 4.84 20.64
CA LEU A 105 -4.57 4.78 19.62
C LEU A 105 -4.20 5.59 18.37
N GLY A 106 -3.59 6.76 18.55
CA GLY A 106 -3.05 7.57 17.46
C GLY A 106 -1.99 6.82 16.65
N ASP A 107 -1.06 6.14 17.33
CA ASP A 107 -0.03 5.33 16.69
C ASP A 107 -0.63 4.15 15.89
N VAL A 108 -1.59 3.44 16.47
CA VAL A 108 -2.30 2.34 15.78
C VAL A 108 -3.05 2.86 14.55
N GLN A 109 -3.70 4.02 14.65
CA GLN A 109 -4.42 4.63 13.53
C GLN A 109 -3.46 5.04 12.41
N ALA A 110 -2.28 5.59 12.74
CA ALA A 110 -1.24 5.92 11.77
C ALA A 110 -0.68 4.65 11.09
N GLN A 111 -0.42 3.58 11.85
CA GLN A 111 0.01 2.29 11.31
C GLN A 111 -1.03 1.66 10.38
N LEU A 112 -2.32 1.77 10.72
CA LEU A 112 -3.41 1.30 9.87
C LEU A 112 -3.47 2.07 8.55
N GLY A 113 -3.34 3.41 8.60
CA GLY A 113 -3.28 4.24 7.39
C GLY A 113 -2.10 3.88 6.48
N ALA A 114 -0.91 3.69 7.06
CA ALA A 114 0.27 3.24 6.31
C ALA A 114 0.07 1.84 5.69
N SER A 115 -0.64 0.94 6.38
CA SER A 115 -0.92 -0.41 5.89
C SER A 115 -1.94 -0.40 4.74
N GLN A 116 -2.98 0.44 4.80
CA GLN A 116 -3.92 0.66 3.70
C GLN A 116 -3.22 1.23 2.46
N GLN A 117 -2.29 2.18 2.64
CA GLN A 117 -1.54 2.74 1.53
C GLN A 117 -0.64 1.70 0.86
N ARG A 118 0.03 0.84 1.64
CA ARG A 118 0.81 -0.30 1.10
C ARG A 118 -0.05 -1.29 0.32
N LEU A 119 -1.27 -1.56 0.78
CA LEU A 119 -2.21 -2.43 0.06
C LEU A 119 -2.61 -1.80 -1.29
N SER A 120 -2.90 -0.49 -1.32
CA SER A 120 -3.22 0.20 -2.57
C SER A 120 -2.05 0.17 -3.56
N ASP A 121 -0.81 0.35 -3.09
CA ASP A 121 0.37 0.27 -3.94
C ASP A 121 0.64 -1.15 -4.45
N LEU A 122 0.38 -2.17 -3.63
CA LEU A 122 0.45 -3.57 -4.05
C LEU A 122 -0.59 -3.88 -5.13
N ASP A 123 -1.82 -3.40 -4.96
CA ASP A 123 -2.90 -3.60 -5.92
C ASP A 123 -2.58 -2.95 -7.28
N LYS A 124 -2.06 -1.72 -7.28
CA LYS A 124 -1.55 -1.05 -8.50
C LYS A 124 -0.41 -1.81 -9.17
N ARG A 125 0.52 -2.36 -8.40
CA ARG A 125 1.62 -3.17 -8.96
C ARG A 125 1.11 -4.47 -9.54
N SER A 126 0.16 -5.12 -8.87
CA SER A 126 -0.50 -6.33 -9.35
C SER A 126 -1.25 -6.07 -10.65
N SER A 127 -2.02 -4.99 -10.74
CA SER A 127 -2.74 -4.62 -11.97
C SER A 127 -1.78 -4.34 -13.13
N LEU A 128 -0.66 -3.67 -12.87
CA LEU A 128 0.37 -3.44 -13.89
C LEU A 128 1.03 -4.75 -14.35
N GLN A 129 1.34 -5.67 -13.43
CA GLN A 129 1.89 -6.99 -13.78
C GLN A 129 0.88 -7.82 -14.57
N ALA A 130 -0.41 -7.80 -14.20
CA ALA A 130 -1.47 -8.47 -14.95
C ALA A 130 -1.58 -7.92 -16.38
N GLY A 131 -1.53 -6.60 -16.55
CA GLY A 131 -1.51 -5.97 -17.87
C GLY A 131 -0.29 -6.35 -18.70
N GLN A 132 0.90 -6.44 -18.10
CA GLN A 132 2.11 -6.89 -18.78
C GLN A 132 2.04 -8.37 -19.20
N LEU A 133 1.48 -9.24 -18.35
CA LEU A 133 1.27 -10.66 -18.67
C LEU A 133 0.23 -10.84 -19.78
N ASP A 134 -0.86 -10.07 -19.76
CA ASP A 134 -1.86 -10.06 -20.84
C ASP A 134 -1.20 -9.65 -22.17
N LEU A 135 -0.39 -8.58 -22.18
CA LEU A 135 0.36 -8.16 -23.38
C LEU A 135 1.32 -9.24 -23.90
N LEU A 136 2.07 -9.91 -23.01
CA LEU A 136 2.96 -11.01 -23.39
C LEU A 136 2.18 -12.21 -23.95
N SER A 137 1.02 -12.52 -23.36
CA SER A 137 0.16 -13.60 -23.82
C SER A 137 -0.38 -13.31 -25.22
N ARG A 138 -0.92 -12.10 -25.47
CA ARG A 138 -1.40 -11.67 -26.78
C ARG A 138 -0.29 -11.63 -27.82
N ARG A 139 0.91 -11.15 -27.45
CA ARG A 139 2.07 -11.16 -28.36
C ARG A 139 2.47 -12.57 -28.78
N ARG A 140 2.48 -13.54 -27.86
CA ARG A 140 2.76 -14.95 -28.18
C ARG A 140 1.68 -15.54 -29.08
N VAL A 141 0.41 -15.32 -28.74
CA VAL A 141 -0.74 -15.75 -29.54
C VAL A 141 -0.63 -15.21 -30.97
N LEU A 142 -0.26 -13.95 -31.14
CA LEU A 142 -0.14 -13.33 -32.46
C LEU A 142 1.09 -13.78 -33.24
N GLN A 143 2.20 -14.08 -32.57
CA GLN A 143 3.33 -14.77 -33.21
C GLN A 143 2.91 -16.15 -33.72
N ASP A 144 2.17 -16.90 -32.91
CA ASP A 144 1.67 -18.23 -33.31
C ASP A 144 0.64 -18.14 -34.46
N VAL A 145 -0.27 -17.16 -34.42
CA VAL A 145 -1.26 -16.89 -35.48
C VAL A 145 -0.58 -16.45 -36.78
N SER A 146 0.40 -15.54 -36.71
CA SER A 146 1.13 -15.07 -37.90
C SER A 146 1.97 -16.17 -38.55
N LEU A 147 2.64 -17.02 -37.76
CA LEU A 147 3.34 -18.20 -38.26
C LEU A 147 2.37 -19.17 -38.94
N ARG A 148 1.19 -19.41 -38.36
CA ARG A 148 0.15 -20.25 -38.96
C ARG A 148 -0.41 -19.65 -40.25
N LEU A 149 -0.65 -18.33 -40.28
CA LEU A 149 -1.14 -17.64 -41.48
C LEU A 149 -0.11 -17.68 -42.61
N ILE A 150 1.16 -17.39 -42.32
CA ILE A 150 2.27 -17.50 -43.26
C ILE A 150 2.37 -18.94 -43.78
N PHE A 151 2.27 -19.93 -42.89
CA PHE A 151 2.28 -21.33 -43.28
C PHE A 151 1.09 -21.69 -44.19
N HIS A 152 -0.12 -21.23 -43.86
CA HIS A 152 -1.30 -21.54 -44.64
C HIS A 152 -1.28 -20.87 -46.03
N LEU A 153 -0.82 -19.62 -46.11
CA LEU A 153 -0.60 -18.90 -47.37
C LEU A 153 0.51 -19.54 -48.22
N MET A 154 1.45 -20.27 -47.59
CA MET A 154 2.54 -20.96 -48.28
C MET A 154 2.33 -22.49 -48.38
N SER A 155 1.21 -23.06 -47.92
CA SER A 155 1.11 -24.52 -47.71
C SER A 155 1.10 -25.31 -49.02
N ASP A 156 0.57 -24.73 -50.09
CA ASP A 156 0.43 -25.41 -51.39
C ASP A 156 1.78 -25.55 -52.14
N GLU A 157 2.77 -24.68 -51.88
CA GLU A 157 4.12 -24.78 -52.47
C GLU A 157 5.21 -25.21 -51.47
N SER A 158 5.03 -25.01 -50.18
CA SER A 158 6.03 -25.37 -49.16
C SER A 158 6.25 -26.88 -49.04
N GLN A 159 5.24 -27.69 -49.37
CA GLN A 159 5.36 -29.15 -49.40
C GLN A 159 6.34 -29.63 -50.48
N SER A 160 6.45 -28.90 -51.60
CA SER A 160 7.38 -29.23 -52.69
C SER A 160 8.81 -28.74 -52.44
N LEU A 161 8.97 -27.64 -51.69
CA LEU A 161 10.25 -26.98 -51.43
C LEU A 161 10.97 -27.44 -50.16
N LEU A 162 10.25 -27.66 -49.05
CA LEU A 162 10.86 -27.95 -47.74
C LEU A 162 11.01 -29.46 -47.46
N GLY A 163 10.39 -30.30 -48.29
CA GLY A 163 10.32 -31.75 -48.05
C GLY A 163 9.35 -32.11 -46.91
N GLN A 164 8.82 -33.33 -46.99
CA GLN A 164 7.70 -33.78 -46.17
C GLN A 164 7.98 -33.81 -44.66
N ALA A 165 9.25 -33.93 -44.27
CA ALA A 165 9.72 -33.95 -42.88
C ALA A 165 9.71 -32.57 -42.21
N ALA A 166 10.11 -31.51 -42.94
CA ALA A 166 10.05 -30.14 -42.43
C ALA A 166 8.59 -29.66 -42.33
N TYR A 167 7.76 -30.05 -43.30
CA TYR A 167 6.33 -29.78 -43.30
C TYR A 167 5.62 -30.43 -42.10
N THR A 168 5.93 -31.69 -41.77
CA THR A 168 5.37 -32.37 -40.59
C THR A 168 5.87 -31.76 -39.26
N LEU A 169 7.14 -31.35 -39.18
CA LEU A 169 7.69 -30.71 -37.98
C LEU A 169 7.05 -29.34 -37.67
N ILE A 170 6.74 -28.57 -38.72
CA ILE A 170 6.11 -27.25 -38.60
C ILE A 170 4.60 -27.38 -38.32
N THR A 171 3.91 -28.34 -38.95
CA THR A 171 2.49 -28.59 -38.66
C THR A 171 2.25 -29.14 -37.26
N THR A 172 3.13 -30.01 -36.75
CA THR A 172 3.06 -30.51 -35.37
C THR A 172 3.40 -29.45 -34.33
N SER A 173 4.34 -28.53 -34.61
CA SER A 173 4.62 -27.41 -33.71
C SER A 173 3.51 -26.36 -33.70
N ALA A 174 2.86 -26.15 -34.86
CA ALA A 174 1.67 -25.31 -34.95
C ALA A 174 0.49 -25.92 -34.17
N ALA A 175 0.21 -27.22 -34.31
CA ALA A 175 -0.94 -27.92 -33.71
C ALA A 175 -0.90 -28.07 -32.16
N GLY A 176 0.21 -27.74 -31.50
CA GLY A 176 0.44 -28.04 -30.07
C GLY A 176 -0.23 -27.12 -29.03
N ARG A 177 -1.12 -26.20 -29.41
CA ARG A 177 -1.88 -25.37 -28.46
C ARG A 177 -3.36 -25.33 -28.82
N ASP A 178 -4.22 -25.39 -27.80
CA ASP A 178 -5.67 -25.44 -27.90
C ASP A 178 -6.18 -24.42 -28.92
N GLU A 179 -6.72 -24.92 -30.04
CA GLU A 179 -7.36 -24.08 -31.08
C GLU A 179 -8.43 -23.16 -30.48
N ASN A 180 -9.06 -23.59 -29.38
CA ASN A 180 -10.09 -22.84 -28.66
C ASN A 180 -9.63 -21.48 -28.12
N ASP A 181 -8.36 -21.32 -27.74
CA ASP A 181 -7.85 -20.04 -27.24
C ASP A 181 -7.53 -19.04 -28.36
N LEU A 182 -7.34 -19.55 -29.59
CA LEU A 182 -6.89 -18.77 -30.75
C LEU A 182 -8.04 -18.38 -31.69
N ILE A 183 -9.12 -19.15 -31.71
CA ILE A 183 -10.31 -18.91 -32.57
C ILE A 183 -10.85 -17.48 -32.48
N PRO A 184 -11.05 -16.88 -31.28
CA PRO A 184 -11.57 -15.51 -31.18
C PRO A 184 -10.63 -14.49 -31.85
N TYR A 185 -9.31 -14.71 -31.71
CA TYR A 185 -8.29 -13.84 -32.30
C TYR A 185 -8.21 -14.02 -33.82
N PHE A 186 -8.33 -15.24 -34.33
CA PHE A 186 -8.42 -15.50 -35.77
C PHE A 186 -9.66 -14.85 -36.39
N ASP A 187 -10.81 -14.91 -35.71
CA ASP A 187 -12.04 -14.27 -36.17
C ASP A 187 -11.93 -12.75 -36.15
N GLN A 188 -11.33 -12.17 -35.11
CA GLN A 188 -11.11 -10.73 -34.99
C GLN A 188 -10.09 -10.23 -36.03
N LEU A 189 -8.99 -10.96 -36.26
CA LEU A 189 -8.04 -10.70 -37.34
C LEU A 189 -8.69 -10.83 -38.71
N ARG A 190 -9.54 -11.84 -38.94
CA ARG A 190 -10.24 -12.03 -40.21
C ARG A 190 -11.24 -10.91 -40.51
N HIS A 191 -11.96 -10.45 -39.49
CA HIS A 191 -12.90 -9.32 -39.61
C HIS A 191 -12.17 -8.00 -39.82
N SER A 192 -11.05 -7.77 -39.12
CA SER A 192 -10.29 -6.52 -39.24
C SER A 192 -9.34 -6.49 -40.44
N ALA A 193 -8.77 -7.63 -40.87
CA ALA A 193 -7.81 -7.73 -41.98
C ALA A 193 -8.34 -7.18 -43.30
N THR A 194 -9.65 -7.27 -43.56
CA THR A 194 -10.23 -6.66 -44.77
C THR A 194 -10.20 -5.13 -44.79
N PHE A 195 -9.98 -4.50 -43.62
CA PHE A 195 -9.83 -3.06 -43.40
C PHE A 195 -8.40 -2.64 -43.00
N THR A 196 -7.65 -3.47 -42.27
CA THR A 196 -6.27 -3.20 -41.82
C THR A 196 -5.20 -3.68 -42.80
N CYS A 197 -5.46 -4.70 -43.63
CA CYS A 197 -4.54 -5.18 -44.67
C CYS A 197 -4.91 -4.69 -46.07
N GLY A 198 -4.93 -3.37 -46.29
CA GLY A 198 -4.98 -2.81 -47.64
C GLY A 198 -3.96 -3.45 -48.61
N PRO A 199 -2.68 -3.62 -48.23
CA PRO A 199 -1.63 -4.17 -49.09
C PRO A 199 -1.86 -5.64 -49.51
N LEU A 200 -2.33 -6.48 -48.59
CA LEU A 200 -2.54 -7.91 -48.86
C LEU A 200 -3.91 -8.22 -49.48
N LYS A 201 -4.91 -7.34 -49.32
CA LYS A 201 -6.27 -7.53 -49.87
C LYS A 201 -6.28 -7.65 -51.40
N SER A 202 -5.35 -6.97 -52.07
CA SER A 202 -5.17 -7.02 -53.53
C SER A 202 -3.92 -7.81 -53.95
N PHE A 203 -3.25 -8.49 -53.02
CA PHE A 203 -2.00 -9.20 -53.29
C PHE A 203 -2.30 -10.55 -53.94
N ALA A 204 -2.30 -10.56 -55.28
CA ALA A 204 -2.29 -11.75 -56.11
C ALA A 204 -1.00 -11.74 -56.95
N PRO A 205 0.14 -12.16 -56.38
CA PRO A 205 1.41 -12.05 -57.07
C PRO A 205 1.48 -13.03 -58.24
N ASP A 206 1.82 -12.53 -59.43
CA ASP A 206 2.28 -13.35 -60.53
C ASP A 206 3.70 -13.81 -60.23
N LEU A 207 3.82 -15.03 -59.70
CA LEU A 207 5.12 -15.67 -59.50
C LEU A 207 5.75 -15.95 -60.86
N LEU A 208 7.00 -15.52 -61.04
CA LEU A 208 7.74 -15.82 -62.25
C LEU A 208 8.11 -17.30 -62.25
N LYS A 209 7.66 -18.05 -63.26
CA LYS A 209 8.05 -19.45 -63.45
C LYS A 209 9.46 -19.50 -64.02
N GLN A 210 10.26 -20.44 -63.55
CA GLN A 210 11.59 -20.67 -64.12
C GLN A 210 11.45 -21.24 -65.55
N LYS A 211 12.28 -20.76 -66.46
CA LYS A 211 12.39 -21.31 -67.81
C LYS A 211 13.21 -22.61 -67.76
N PRO A 212 12.83 -23.65 -68.51
CA PRO A 212 13.63 -24.86 -68.62
C PRO A 212 14.97 -24.54 -69.31
N TYR A 213 16.07 -25.08 -68.79
CA TYR A 213 17.37 -24.95 -69.42
C TYR A 213 17.41 -25.67 -70.78
N PRO A 214 18.05 -25.09 -71.81
CA PRO A 214 18.19 -25.74 -73.11
C PRO A 214 19.04 -27.00 -72.96
N LYS A 215 18.63 -28.08 -73.64
CA LYS A 215 19.42 -29.31 -73.71
C LYS A 215 20.73 -29.03 -74.46
N SER A 216 21.84 -29.53 -73.93
CA SER A 216 23.14 -29.43 -74.60
C SER A 216 23.09 -30.11 -75.97
N PRO A 217 23.67 -29.51 -77.02
CA PRO A 217 23.73 -30.13 -78.34
C PRO A 217 24.53 -31.42 -78.27
N GLU A 218 24.01 -32.50 -78.86
CA GLU A 218 24.77 -33.74 -78.94
C GLU A 218 25.94 -33.57 -79.92
N PRO A 219 27.18 -33.94 -79.52
CA PRO A 219 28.32 -33.82 -80.43
C PRO A 219 28.12 -34.75 -81.64
N PRO A 220 28.33 -34.25 -82.87
CA PRO A 220 28.24 -35.05 -84.09
C PRO A 220 29.40 -36.05 -84.19
N GLY A 221 29.39 -36.87 -85.24
CA GLY A 221 30.46 -37.82 -85.52
C GLY A 221 30.34 -39.18 -84.84
N ARG A 222 31.23 -40.11 -85.24
CA ARG A 222 31.24 -41.50 -84.77
C ARG A 222 31.97 -41.63 -83.44
N LYS A 223 31.37 -42.33 -82.49
CA LYS A 223 32.02 -42.73 -81.24
C LYS A 223 33.23 -43.61 -81.54
N VAL A 224 34.35 -43.33 -80.88
CA VAL A 224 35.55 -44.16 -80.98
C VAL A 224 35.40 -45.36 -80.04
N ALA A 225 35.53 -46.56 -80.58
CA ALA A 225 35.45 -47.79 -79.78
C ALA A 225 36.57 -47.82 -78.74
N GLY A 226 36.22 -48.08 -77.47
CA GLY A 226 37.17 -48.13 -76.36
C GLY A 226 37.54 -46.80 -75.72
N GLN A 227 37.00 -45.66 -76.20
CA GLN A 227 37.23 -44.34 -75.60
C GLN A 227 35.91 -43.61 -75.32
N PRO A 228 35.41 -43.63 -74.06
CA PRO A 228 34.21 -42.90 -73.70
C PRO A 228 34.43 -41.39 -73.82
N GLY A 229 33.49 -40.71 -74.47
CA GLY A 229 33.52 -39.25 -74.68
C GLY A 229 34.30 -38.78 -75.90
N VAL A 230 35.04 -39.65 -76.60
CA VAL A 230 35.79 -39.28 -77.81
C VAL A 230 34.96 -39.62 -79.06
N ARG A 231 34.70 -38.61 -79.89
CA ARG A 231 34.07 -38.76 -81.21
C ARG A 231 35.05 -38.30 -82.30
N MET A 232 35.12 -39.07 -83.39
CA MET A 232 35.77 -38.58 -84.60
C MET A 232 34.78 -37.74 -85.38
N MET A 233 35.14 -36.45 -85.51
CA MET A 233 34.40 -35.45 -86.26
C MET A 233 35.25 -35.00 -87.45
N THR A 234 34.61 -34.80 -88.59
CA THR A 234 35.17 -34.03 -89.70
C THR A 234 35.34 -32.57 -89.31
N ARG A 235 36.17 -31.82 -90.03
CA ARG A 235 36.38 -30.38 -89.77
C ARG A 235 35.08 -29.58 -89.88
N THR A 236 34.22 -29.93 -90.84
CA THR A 236 32.91 -29.31 -91.01
C THR A 236 31.95 -29.64 -89.86
N GLU A 237 31.91 -30.89 -89.39
CA GLU A 237 31.11 -31.28 -88.22
C GLU A 237 31.60 -30.58 -86.93
N GLN A 238 32.91 -30.39 -86.80
CA GLN A 238 33.49 -29.65 -85.67
C GLN A 238 33.12 -28.17 -85.71
N ASP A 239 33.19 -27.53 -86.89
CA ASP A 239 32.81 -26.13 -87.07
C ASP A 239 31.29 -25.91 -86.84
N GLU A 240 30.44 -26.86 -87.26
CA GLU A 240 28.99 -26.83 -87.01
C GLU A 240 28.65 -27.06 -85.53
N TRP A 241 29.33 -28.00 -84.88
CA TRP A 241 29.16 -28.26 -83.46
C TRP A 241 29.61 -27.07 -82.61
N GLY A 242 30.73 -26.42 -82.95
CA GLY A 242 31.19 -25.20 -82.27
C GLY A 242 30.15 -24.08 -82.33
N LYS A 243 29.53 -23.85 -83.50
CA LYS A 243 28.42 -22.88 -83.63
C LYS A 243 27.20 -23.27 -82.79
N ALA A 244 26.88 -24.57 -82.71
CA ALA A 244 25.77 -25.06 -81.89
C ALA A 244 26.06 -24.92 -80.39
N GLU A 245 27.30 -25.14 -79.94
CA GLU A 245 27.74 -24.89 -78.57
C GLU A 245 27.77 -23.41 -78.22
N ASP A 246 28.22 -22.54 -79.12
CA ASP A 246 28.21 -21.08 -78.93
C ASP A 246 26.77 -20.58 -78.77
N GLU A 247 25.85 -21.03 -79.63
CA GLU A 247 24.43 -20.68 -79.54
C GLU A 247 23.77 -21.28 -78.29
N HIS A 248 24.09 -22.54 -77.94
CA HIS A 248 23.63 -23.14 -76.69
C HIS A 248 24.11 -22.35 -75.47
N SER A 249 25.37 -21.94 -75.44
CA SER A 249 25.95 -21.15 -74.34
C SER A 249 25.29 -19.78 -74.23
N ARG A 250 24.96 -19.15 -75.36
CA ARG A 250 24.20 -17.89 -75.39
C ARG A 250 22.80 -18.05 -74.80
N ILE A 251 22.03 -19.02 -75.29
CA ILE A 251 20.66 -19.30 -74.79
C ILE A 251 20.70 -19.72 -73.32
N TYR A 252 21.68 -20.54 -72.92
CA TYR A 252 21.87 -20.96 -71.53
C TYR A 252 22.15 -19.75 -70.63
N GLY A 253 23.00 -18.82 -71.07
CA GLY A 253 23.29 -17.57 -70.36
C GLY A 253 22.04 -16.70 -70.18
N GLU A 254 21.22 -16.57 -71.21
CA GLU A 254 19.94 -15.84 -71.17
C GLU A 254 18.94 -16.50 -70.19
N VAL A 255 18.76 -17.82 -70.27
CA VAL A 255 17.88 -18.58 -69.35
C VAL A 255 18.39 -18.53 -67.90
N SER A 256 19.70 -18.63 -67.69
CA SER A 256 20.31 -18.53 -66.36
C SER A 256 20.08 -17.14 -65.75
N THR A 257 20.25 -16.08 -66.55
CA THR A 257 20.01 -14.70 -66.11
C THR A 257 18.54 -14.48 -65.77
N PHE A 258 17.63 -14.99 -66.62
CA PHE A 258 16.19 -14.96 -66.36
C PHE A 258 15.83 -15.69 -65.07
N ASN A 259 16.30 -16.93 -64.89
CA ASN A 259 15.99 -17.75 -63.72
C ASN A 259 16.54 -17.13 -62.43
N THR A 260 17.72 -16.52 -62.48
CA THR A 260 18.30 -15.79 -61.34
C THR A 260 17.43 -14.59 -60.96
N ALA A 261 16.98 -13.81 -61.95
CA ALA A 261 16.11 -12.66 -61.72
C ALA A 261 14.71 -13.10 -61.21
N ALA A 262 14.17 -14.19 -61.74
CA ALA A 262 12.89 -14.77 -61.29
C ALA A 262 12.96 -15.26 -59.84
N VAL A 263 14.03 -15.96 -59.46
CA VAL A 263 14.25 -16.39 -58.07
C VAL A 263 14.37 -15.20 -57.13
N THR A 264 15.17 -14.20 -57.51
CA THR A 264 15.35 -12.98 -56.71
C THR A 264 14.03 -12.24 -56.52
N TYR A 265 13.27 -12.04 -57.59
CA TYR A 265 11.94 -11.41 -57.54
C TYR A 265 10.96 -12.18 -56.65
N ASN A 266 10.92 -13.51 -56.76
CA ASN A 266 10.05 -14.34 -55.93
C ASN A 266 10.46 -14.29 -54.45
N ILE A 267 11.76 -14.19 -54.14
CA ILE A 267 12.25 -13.98 -52.75
C ILE A 267 11.79 -12.62 -52.23
N ASP A 268 11.93 -11.56 -53.02
CA ASP A 268 11.51 -10.21 -52.63
C ASP A 268 9.99 -10.12 -52.44
N LEU A 269 9.21 -10.81 -53.27
CA LEU A 269 7.75 -10.91 -53.11
C LEU A 269 7.38 -11.61 -51.80
N ARG A 270 8.07 -12.69 -51.45
CA ARG A 270 7.87 -13.40 -50.18
C ARG A 270 8.22 -12.51 -48.98
N ARG A 271 9.31 -11.76 -49.08
CA ARG A 271 9.71 -10.79 -48.06
C ARG A 271 8.65 -9.70 -47.89
N TYR A 272 8.18 -9.12 -49.00
CA TYR A 272 7.08 -8.15 -49.00
C TYR A 272 5.81 -8.70 -48.33
N ALA A 273 5.39 -9.92 -48.68
CA ALA A 273 4.21 -10.53 -48.10
C ALA A 273 4.36 -10.74 -46.57
N SER A 274 5.53 -11.21 -46.14
CA SER A 274 5.85 -11.39 -44.72
C SER A 274 5.85 -10.07 -43.95
N GLU A 275 6.54 -9.05 -44.47
CA GLU A 275 6.60 -7.72 -43.85
C GLU A 275 5.21 -7.06 -43.82
N SER A 276 4.41 -7.22 -44.88
CA SER A 276 3.03 -6.70 -44.95
C SER A 276 2.12 -7.39 -43.95
N ALA A 277 2.26 -8.71 -43.77
CA ALA A 277 1.49 -9.45 -42.77
C ALA A 277 1.87 -9.00 -41.35
N GLN A 278 3.16 -8.77 -41.08
CA GLN A 278 3.62 -8.25 -39.79
C GLN A 278 3.08 -6.85 -39.51
N GLU A 279 3.11 -5.97 -40.51
CA GLU A 279 2.55 -4.61 -40.38
C GLU A 279 1.04 -4.65 -40.13
N CYS A 280 0.30 -5.48 -40.84
CA CYS A 280 -1.13 -5.64 -40.63
C CYS A 280 -1.49 -6.08 -39.21
N VAL A 281 -0.79 -7.10 -38.71
CA VAL A 281 -0.99 -7.63 -37.36
C VAL A 281 -0.68 -6.55 -36.33
N CYS A 282 0.42 -5.81 -36.56
CA CYS A 282 0.78 -4.66 -35.76
C CYS A 282 -0.31 -3.57 -35.74
N LEU A 283 -0.85 -3.18 -36.89
CA LEU A 283 -1.88 -2.14 -36.99
C LEU A 283 -3.19 -2.59 -36.33
N ALA A 284 -3.56 -3.86 -36.46
CA ALA A 284 -4.73 -4.42 -35.77
C ALA A 284 -4.59 -4.37 -34.23
N LEU A 285 -3.37 -4.54 -33.71
CA LEU A 285 -3.08 -4.41 -32.27
C LEU A 285 -3.09 -2.96 -31.77
N ALA A 286 -2.62 -2.04 -32.61
CA ALA A 286 -2.53 -0.62 -32.28
C ALA A 286 -3.89 0.04 -32.06
N THR A 287 -4.93 -0.45 -32.72
CA THR A 287 -6.26 0.16 -32.63
C THR A 287 -6.98 -0.09 -31.31
N GLU A 288 -6.51 -1.01 -30.46
CA GLU A 288 -7.26 -1.42 -29.26
C GLU A 288 -6.72 -0.90 -27.92
N VAL A 289 -5.43 -0.55 -27.79
CA VAL A 289 -4.85 -0.26 -26.46
C VAL A 289 -3.84 0.90 -26.43
N HIS A 290 -3.04 1.13 -27.48
CA HIS A 290 -2.03 2.20 -27.53
C HIS A 290 -1.74 2.66 -28.97
N PRO A 291 -1.34 3.92 -29.22
CA PRO A 291 -1.02 4.40 -30.57
C PRO A 291 0.03 3.51 -31.27
N ALA A 292 -0.13 3.27 -32.57
CA ALA A 292 0.68 2.34 -33.36
C ALA A 292 2.20 2.53 -33.23
N SER A 293 2.63 3.76 -32.93
CA SER A 293 4.03 4.12 -32.72
C SER A 293 4.68 3.46 -31.50
N SER A 294 3.92 3.02 -30.48
CA SER A 294 4.48 2.39 -29.28
C SER A 294 4.56 0.87 -29.35
N ILE A 295 3.67 0.22 -30.11
CA ILE A 295 3.61 -1.25 -30.20
C ILE A 295 4.58 -1.77 -31.28
N CYS A 296 4.89 -0.94 -32.29
CA CYS A 296 5.62 -1.36 -33.48
C CYS A 296 6.78 -0.42 -33.87
N PRO A 297 7.72 -0.14 -32.96
CA PRO A 297 8.86 0.69 -33.31
C PRO A 297 9.70 0.00 -34.39
N GLY A 298 9.87 0.67 -35.53
CA GLY A 298 10.75 0.25 -36.62
C GLY A 298 10.11 -0.59 -37.73
N LEU A 299 8.79 -0.80 -37.73
CA LEU A 299 8.10 -1.38 -38.89
C LEU A 299 8.02 -0.33 -40.01
N THR A 300 8.75 -0.57 -41.10
CA THR A 300 8.67 0.22 -42.32
C THR A 300 7.54 -0.32 -43.20
N HIS A 301 6.75 0.58 -43.81
CA HIS A 301 5.78 0.18 -44.82
C HIS A 301 6.48 -0.60 -45.95
N PRO A 302 6.18 -1.89 -46.12
CA PRO A 302 6.84 -2.73 -47.11
C PRO A 302 6.44 -2.23 -48.49
N THR A 303 7.43 -2.17 -49.37
CA THR A 303 7.24 -1.68 -50.73
C THR A 303 7.13 -2.88 -51.66
N LEU A 304 6.09 -2.92 -52.48
CA LEU A 304 5.91 -4.02 -53.43
C LEU A 304 7.12 -4.04 -54.38
N PRO A 305 7.83 -5.17 -54.52
CA PRO A 305 8.94 -5.26 -55.47
C PRO A 305 8.40 -5.08 -56.88
N LYS A 306 9.07 -4.21 -57.64
CA LYS A 306 8.76 -4.02 -59.06
C LYS A 306 9.17 -5.27 -59.82
N ARG A 307 8.29 -5.77 -60.69
CA ARG A 307 8.65 -6.81 -61.66
C ARG A 307 9.82 -6.28 -62.51
N PRO A 308 10.91 -7.02 -62.69
CA PRO A 308 12.04 -6.55 -63.48
C PRO A 308 11.60 -6.28 -64.94
N ASP A 309 11.97 -5.11 -65.45
CA ASP A 309 11.69 -4.70 -66.81
C ASP A 309 12.34 -5.71 -67.78
N GLY A 310 11.55 -6.27 -68.71
CA GLY A 310 12.00 -7.29 -69.67
C GLY A 310 11.69 -8.75 -69.30
N LEU A 311 11.10 -9.02 -68.13
CA LEU A 311 10.62 -10.36 -67.73
C LEU A 311 9.11 -10.52 -67.96
N GLN A 312 8.59 -10.07 -69.10
CA GLN A 312 7.25 -10.48 -69.53
C GLN A 312 7.34 -11.95 -69.92
N GLU A 313 6.49 -12.79 -69.33
CA GLU A 313 6.23 -14.10 -69.91
C GLU A 313 5.59 -13.80 -71.27
N GLU A 314 6.35 -14.00 -72.36
CA GLU A 314 5.74 -14.19 -73.66
C GLU A 314 4.86 -15.44 -73.52
N ASN A 315 3.54 -15.21 -73.41
CA ASN A 315 2.51 -16.25 -73.40
C ASN A 315 2.59 -17.10 -74.67
#